data_AF-G0HAE6-F1
#
_entry.id   AF-G0HAE6-F1
#
_cell.length_a   1.000
_cell.length_b   1.000
_cell.length_c   1.000
_cell.angle_alpha   90.00
_cell.angle_beta   90.00
_cell.angle_gamma   90.00
#
_symmetry.space_group_name_H-M   'P 1'
#
loop_
_entity.id
_entity.type
_entity.pdbx_description
1 polymer ?
#
loop_
_entity_poly.entity_id
_entity_poly.type
_entity_poly.pdbx_seq_one_letter_code
_entity_poly.pdbx_strand_id
1 'polypeptide(L)'
;MITKQWGEWGRVVAVALVVFAVAGVAWGFFQPVTTGEVTDDLTAVSALSGEDAAVPTFGIYIIVTAVLGVALAGWMFAAARRLRGPWGLAAAGILAFLGSAVFLVFGNFVTGHFRATDLSGELTAGQQVTLVADVGMGAGLLVAPACALVVYWACALFSSDEAFERTT
;
A
#
# COMPACT_ATOMS: atom_id res chain seq x y z
N MET A 1 -31.09 0.34 15.31
CA MET A 1 -29.95 1.22 14.99
C MET A 1 -28.65 0.44 14.83
N ILE A 2 -28.34 -0.49 15.74
CA ILE A 2 -27.09 -1.27 15.78
C ILE A 2 -26.76 -1.97 14.44
N THR A 3 -27.70 -2.72 13.85
CA THR A 3 -27.47 -3.46 12.58
C THR A 3 -27.04 -2.58 11.41
N LYS A 4 -27.54 -1.34 11.31
CA LYS A 4 -27.16 -0.39 10.26
C LYS A 4 -25.73 0.14 10.43
N GLN A 5 -25.29 0.33 11.67
CA GLN A 5 -23.94 0.81 11.99
C GLN A 5 -22.88 -0.27 11.72
N TRP A 6 -23.16 -1.53 12.07
CA TRP A 6 -22.30 -2.67 11.72
C TRP A 6 -22.15 -2.85 10.21
N GLY A 7 -23.24 -2.66 9.44
CA GLY A 7 -23.16 -2.69 7.98
C GLY A 7 -22.29 -1.58 7.39
N GLU A 8 -22.32 -0.38 7.99
CA GLU A 8 -21.49 0.75 7.54
C GLU A 8 -20.00 0.51 7.81
N TRP A 9 -19.65 -0.03 8.98
CA TRP A 9 -18.28 -0.48 9.29
C TRP A 9 -17.80 -1.58 8.34
N GLY A 10 -18.63 -2.60 8.10
CA GLY A 10 -18.29 -3.68 7.17
C GLY A 10 -17.97 -3.15 5.77
N ARG A 11 -18.77 -2.18 5.27
CA ARG A 11 -18.50 -1.50 4.00
C ARG A 11 -17.16 -0.75 4.02
N VAL A 12 -16.88 0.01 5.08
CA VAL A 12 -15.62 0.77 5.20
C VAL A 12 -14.41 -0.15 5.17
N VAL A 13 -14.44 -1.22 5.97
CA VAL A 13 -13.36 -2.22 6.02
C VAL A 13 -13.17 -2.87 4.64
N ALA A 14 -14.26 -3.35 4.02
CA ALA A 14 -14.19 -4.02 2.73
C ALA A 14 -13.64 -3.10 1.63
N VAL A 15 -14.15 -1.88 1.53
CA VAL A 15 -13.67 -0.91 0.52
C VAL A 15 -12.21 -0.56 0.75
N ALA A 16 -11.81 -0.29 2.01
CA ALA A 16 -10.42 0.02 2.33
C ALA A 16 -9.47 -1.09 1.90
N LEU A 17 -9.72 -2.33 2.36
CA LEU A 17 -8.81 -3.45 2.07
C LEU A 17 -8.79 -3.81 0.58
N VAL A 18 -9.93 -3.76 -0.11
CA VAL A 18 -10.00 -4.04 -1.56
C VAL A 18 -9.24 -2.99 -2.36
N VAL A 19 -9.40 -1.71 -2.06
CA VAL A 19 -8.70 -0.63 -2.78
C VAL A 19 -7.18 -0.75 -2.60
N PHE A 20 -6.73 -0.99 -1.38
CA PHE A 20 -5.30 -1.20 -1.12
C PHE A 20 -4.77 -2.48 -1.79
N ALA A 21 -5.53 -3.58 -1.80
CA ALA A 21 -5.14 -4.81 -2.49
C ALA A 21 -5.00 -4.60 -4.00
N VAL A 22 -6.00 -3.97 -4.64
CA VAL A 22 -5.98 -3.68 -6.08
C VAL A 22 -4.82 -2.75 -6.43
N ALA A 23 -4.59 -1.71 -5.62
CA ALA A 23 -3.44 -0.83 -5.82
C ALA A 23 -2.11 -1.56 -5.65
N GLY A 24 -2.01 -2.50 -4.69
CA GLY A 24 -0.84 -3.34 -4.47
C GLY A 24 -0.56 -4.24 -5.68
N VAL A 25 -1.58 -4.89 -6.21
CA VAL A 25 -1.49 -5.69 -7.45
C VAL A 25 -1.00 -4.84 -8.61
N ALA A 26 -1.59 -3.66 -8.83
CA ALA A 26 -1.19 -2.76 -9.90
C ALA A 26 0.27 -2.33 -9.74
N TRP A 27 0.65 -1.89 -8.54
CA TRP A 27 2.03 -1.54 -8.23
C TRP A 27 3.00 -2.70 -8.48
N GLY A 28 2.64 -3.93 -8.11
CA GLY A 28 3.46 -5.11 -8.35
C GLY A 28 3.76 -5.38 -9.83
N PHE A 29 2.87 -5.02 -10.75
CA PHE A 29 3.12 -5.12 -12.19
C PHE A 29 4.05 -4.03 -12.72
N PHE A 30 3.94 -2.82 -12.17
CA PHE A 30 4.60 -1.62 -12.69
C PHE A 30 5.86 -1.20 -11.93
N GLN A 31 6.20 -1.88 -10.83
CA GLN A 31 7.36 -1.49 -10.04
C GLN A 31 8.67 -1.63 -10.83
N PRO A 32 9.65 -0.73 -10.60
CA PRO A 32 10.98 -0.83 -11.19
C PRO A 32 11.63 -2.19 -10.89
N VAL A 33 12.32 -2.75 -11.89
CA VAL A 33 13.08 -4.00 -11.76
C VAL A 33 14.52 -3.79 -12.23
N THR A 34 15.42 -4.62 -11.75
CA THR A 34 16.82 -4.65 -12.19
C THR A 34 16.98 -5.79 -13.19
N THR A 35 17.54 -5.51 -14.37
CA THR A 35 17.87 -6.54 -15.35
C THR A 35 19.38 -6.77 -15.36
N GLY A 36 19.80 -8.02 -15.52
CA GLY A 36 21.21 -8.40 -15.66
C GLY A 36 21.39 -9.54 -16.65
N GLU A 37 22.64 -9.81 -17.01
CA GLU A 37 23.02 -10.90 -17.92
C GLU A 37 23.88 -11.92 -17.16
N VAL A 38 23.60 -13.20 -17.36
CA VAL A 38 24.41 -14.29 -16.79
C VAL A 38 25.73 -14.36 -17.57
N THR A 39 26.86 -14.12 -16.90
CA THR A 39 28.17 -14.18 -17.55
C THR A 39 28.71 -15.61 -17.65
N ASP A 40 29.72 -15.80 -18.50
CA ASP A 40 30.39 -17.09 -18.75
C ASP A 40 31.00 -17.72 -17.47
N ASP A 41 31.29 -16.92 -16.44
CA ASP A 41 31.77 -17.38 -15.15
C ASP A 41 30.65 -17.88 -14.21
N LEU A 42 29.41 -18.02 -14.72
CA LEU A 42 28.18 -18.30 -13.94
C LEU A 42 27.92 -17.30 -12.81
N THR A 43 28.59 -16.15 -12.85
CA THR A 43 28.32 -15.02 -11.97
C THR A 43 27.35 -14.10 -12.69
N ALA A 44 26.24 -13.76 -12.04
CA ALA A 44 25.36 -12.72 -12.55
C ALA A 44 26.08 -11.38 -12.36
N VAL A 45 26.65 -10.84 -13.45
CA VAL A 45 27.11 -9.46 -13.45
C VAL A 45 25.87 -8.63 -13.73
N SER A 46 25.52 -7.74 -12.81
CA SER A 46 24.52 -6.69 -12.98
C SER A 46 25.00 -5.68 -14.04
N ALA A 47 25.13 -6.15 -15.28
CA ALA A 47 25.41 -5.34 -16.43
C ALA A 47 24.07 -4.84 -16.99
N LEU A 48 23.88 -3.52 -16.88
CA LEU A 48 22.93 -2.67 -17.60
C LEU A 48 21.46 -2.61 -17.09
N SER A 49 21.19 -1.48 -16.43
CA SER A 49 19.88 -0.86 -16.09
C SER A 49 19.20 -1.33 -14.79
N GLY A 50 18.97 -0.36 -13.89
CA GLY A 50 18.17 -0.54 -12.68
C GLY A 50 18.95 -0.88 -11.41
N GLU A 51 20.24 -0.57 -11.33
CA GLU A 51 21.08 -0.79 -10.14
C GLU A 51 20.51 -0.11 -8.87
N ASP A 52 19.69 0.93 -9.06
CA ASP A 52 18.99 1.63 -8.00
C ASP A 52 17.53 1.20 -7.79
N ALA A 53 16.99 0.19 -8.49
CA ALA A 53 15.55 -0.09 -8.54
C ALA A 53 14.88 -0.31 -7.16
N ALA A 54 15.63 -0.73 -6.13
CA ALA A 54 15.11 -0.91 -4.78
C ALA A 54 14.62 0.39 -4.12
N VAL A 55 15.37 1.50 -4.26
CA VAL A 55 15.04 2.79 -3.65
C VAL A 55 13.76 3.43 -4.23
N PRO A 56 13.58 3.60 -5.57
CA PRO A 56 12.37 4.12 -6.15
C PRO A 56 11.20 3.16 -5.94
N THR A 57 11.43 1.85 -5.90
CA THR A 57 10.38 0.88 -5.57
C THR A 57 9.81 1.13 -4.17
N PHE A 58 10.68 1.24 -3.16
CA PHE A 58 10.27 1.61 -1.81
C PHE A 58 9.62 3.00 -1.77
N GLY A 59 10.18 3.97 -2.50
CA GLY A 59 9.66 5.33 -2.63
C GLY A 59 8.23 5.38 -3.18
N ILE A 60 7.96 4.63 -4.25
CA ILE A 60 6.62 4.54 -4.84
C ILE A 60 5.65 3.88 -3.86
N TYR A 61 6.07 2.81 -3.19
CA TYR A 61 5.25 2.16 -2.15
C TYR A 61 4.81 3.16 -1.07
N ILE A 62 5.74 3.93 -0.48
CA ILE A 62 5.39 4.87 0.59
C ILE A 62 4.51 6.01 0.06
N ILE A 63 4.76 6.52 -1.16
CA ILE A 63 3.97 7.61 -1.74
C ILE A 63 2.54 7.14 -2.04
N VAL A 64 2.38 5.99 -2.68
CA VAL A 64 1.06 5.45 -3.05
C VAL A 64 0.25 5.14 -1.80
N THR A 65 0.85 4.45 -0.83
CA THR A 65 0.14 4.10 0.42
C THR A 65 -0.17 5.33 1.28
N ALA A 66 0.68 6.36 1.27
CA ALA A 66 0.37 7.66 1.87
C ALA A 66 -0.88 8.28 1.25
N VAL A 67 -0.92 8.37 -0.08
CA VAL A 67 -2.08 8.92 -0.82
C VAL A 67 -3.35 8.13 -0.53
N LEU A 68 -3.27 6.80 -0.52
CA LEU A 68 -4.41 5.95 -0.16
C LEU A 68 -4.86 6.14 1.28
N GLY A 69 -3.93 6.31 2.23
CA GLY A 69 -4.25 6.62 3.63
C GLY A 69 -4.96 7.96 3.78
N VAL A 70 -4.47 9.00 3.09
CA VAL A 70 -5.12 10.33 3.02
C VAL A 70 -6.53 10.21 2.44
N ALA A 71 -6.68 9.51 1.31
CA ALA A 71 -7.96 9.33 0.65
C ALA A 71 -8.95 8.54 1.53
N LEU A 72 -8.48 7.50 2.20
CA LEU A 72 -9.28 6.71 3.14
C LEU A 72 -9.81 7.57 4.28
N ALA A 73 -8.93 8.34 4.94
CA ALA A 73 -9.32 9.22 6.05
C ALA A 73 -10.32 10.30 5.59
N GLY A 74 -10.06 10.97 4.48
CA GLY A 74 -10.95 11.98 3.91
C GLY A 74 -12.31 11.39 3.52
N TRP A 75 -12.32 10.22 2.89
CA TRP A 75 -13.54 9.51 2.53
C TRP A 75 -14.34 9.06 3.76
N MET A 76 -13.69 8.46 4.76
CA MET A 76 -14.34 8.08 6.01
C MET A 76 -14.98 9.29 6.69
N PHE A 77 -14.27 10.42 6.74
CA PHE A 77 -14.81 11.63 7.36
C PHE A 77 -15.97 12.25 6.56
N ALA A 78 -15.92 12.22 5.24
CA ALA A 78 -16.94 12.80 4.36
C ALA A 78 -18.21 11.91 4.25
N ALA A 79 -18.02 10.61 4.01
CA ALA A 79 -19.07 9.67 3.64
C ALA A 79 -19.63 8.87 4.82
N ALA A 80 -18.81 8.59 5.84
CA ALA A 80 -19.24 7.83 7.03
C ALA A 80 -19.51 8.75 8.21
N ARG A 81 -20.41 9.73 8.03
CA ARG A 81 -20.70 10.76 9.05
C ARG A 81 -21.12 10.18 10.40
N ARG A 82 -21.76 9.00 10.40
CA ARG A 82 -22.21 8.28 11.61
C ARG A 82 -21.05 7.67 12.40
N LEU A 83 -19.89 7.52 11.78
CA LEU A 83 -18.68 6.95 12.36
C LEU A 83 -17.69 8.04 12.79
N ARG A 84 -18.09 9.32 12.72
CA ARG A 84 -17.26 10.44 13.16
C ARG A 84 -17.00 10.38 14.66
N GLY A 85 -15.79 10.76 15.06
CA GLY A 85 -15.36 10.79 16.44
C GLY A 85 -14.01 10.10 16.64
N PRO A 86 -13.57 9.98 17.90
CA PRO A 86 -12.26 9.41 18.23
C PRO A 86 -12.11 7.96 17.74
N TRP A 87 -13.20 7.20 17.70
CA TRP A 87 -13.19 5.84 17.17
C TRP A 87 -13.00 5.79 15.65
N GLY A 88 -13.56 6.76 14.91
CA GLY A 88 -13.34 6.88 13.47
C GLY A 88 -11.89 7.22 13.12
N LEU A 89 -11.26 8.07 13.93
CA LEU A 89 -9.83 8.39 13.83
C LEU A 89 -8.96 7.14 14.04
N ALA A 90 -9.19 6.42 15.14
CA ALA A 90 -8.45 5.19 15.45
C ALA A 90 -8.64 4.13 14.35
N ALA A 91 -9.87 3.96 13.87
CA ALA A 91 -10.17 3.01 12.81
C ALA A 91 -9.54 3.40 11.47
N ALA A 92 -9.49 4.69 11.12
CA ALA A 92 -8.81 5.16 9.91
C ALA A 92 -7.31 4.82 9.96
N GLY A 93 -6.66 5.02 11.12
CA GLY A 93 -5.27 4.62 11.35
C GLY A 93 -5.08 3.10 11.22
N ILE A 94 -5.89 2.30 11.91
CA ILE A 94 -5.80 0.83 11.87
C ILE A 94 -6.02 0.30 10.45
N LEU A 95 -7.03 0.81 9.74
CA LEU A 95 -7.34 0.36 8.38
C LEU A 95 -6.28 0.81 7.38
N ALA A 96 -5.70 1.99 7.53
CA ALA A 96 -4.57 2.42 6.69
C ALA A 96 -3.32 1.56 6.95
N PHE A 97 -3.06 1.17 8.19
CA PHE A 97 -1.97 0.26 8.53
C PHE A 97 -2.18 -1.13 7.91
N LEU A 98 -3.36 -1.74 8.14
CA LEU A 98 -3.70 -3.05 7.57
C LEU A 98 -3.75 -3.00 6.03
N GLY A 99 -4.31 -1.92 5.47
CA GLY A 99 -4.33 -1.68 4.03
C GLY A 99 -2.92 -1.60 3.45
N SER A 100 -2.00 -0.88 4.08
CA SER A 100 -0.60 -0.81 3.64
C SER A 100 0.09 -2.17 3.66
N ALA A 101 -0.17 -2.98 4.70
CA ALA A 101 0.32 -4.36 4.76
C ALA A 101 -0.26 -5.23 3.63
N VAL A 102 -1.57 -5.13 3.37
CA VAL A 102 -2.24 -5.84 2.28
C VAL A 102 -1.68 -5.42 0.92
N PHE A 103 -1.50 -4.12 0.69
CA PHE A 103 -0.87 -3.60 -0.52
C PHE A 103 0.49 -4.25 -0.77
N LEU A 104 1.34 -4.30 0.26
CA LEU A 104 2.70 -4.83 0.16
C LEU A 104 2.71 -6.35 -0.08
N VAL A 105 1.86 -7.11 0.63
CA VAL A 105 1.75 -8.57 0.44
C VAL A 105 1.33 -8.91 -0.99
N PHE A 106 0.27 -8.27 -1.51
CA PHE A 106 -0.20 -8.55 -2.87
C PHE A 106 0.75 -8.01 -3.93
N GLY A 107 1.38 -6.85 -3.70
CA GLY A 107 2.39 -6.29 -4.58
C GLY A 107 3.60 -7.20 -4.75
N ASN A 108 4.21 -7.60 -3.63
CA ASN A 108 5.37 -8.49 -3.66
C ASN A 108 5.02 -9.87 -4.25
N PHE A 109 3.82 -10.40 -3.95
CA PHE A 109 3.34 -11.63 -4.57
C PHE A 109 3.26 -11.51 -6.09
N VAL A 110 2.64 -10.45 -6.61
CA VAL A 110 2.50 -10.23 -8.05
C VAL A 110 3.86 -10.06 -8.71
N THR A 111 4.76 -9.27 -8.14
CA THR A 111 6.07 -9.08 -8.78
C THR A 111 6.94 -10.33 -8.70
N GLY A 112 6.95 -11.01 -7.55
CA GLY A 112 7.69 -12.27 -7.42
C GLY A 112 7.19 -13.34 -8.39
N HIS A 113 5.87 -13.44 -8.61
CA HIS A 113 5.31 -14.50 -9.44
C HIS A 113 5.29 -14.18 -10.94
N PHE A 114 5.04 -12.93 -11.32
CA PHE A 114 4.83 -12.57 -12.73
C PHE A 114 6.00 -11.81 -13.36
N ARG A 115 6.95 -11.31 -12.57
CA ARG A 115 8.00 -10.40 -13.05
C ARG A 115 9.41 -10.86 -12.75
N ALA A 116 9.63 -11.63 -11.68
CA ALA A 116 10.94 -12.19 -11.38
C ALA A 116 11.28 -13.33 -12.35
N THR A 117 12.54 -13.42 -12.77
CA THR A 117 13.03 -14.60 -13.48
C THR A 117 13.24 -15.74 -12.48
N ASP A 118 12.79 -16.94 -12.84
CA ASP A 118 13.05 -18.13 -12.04
C ASP A 118 14.54 -18.51 -12.14
N LEU A 119 15.21 -18.51 -10.98
CA LEU A 119 16.63 -18.82 -10.84
C LEU A 119 16.86 -20.27 -10.35
N SER A 120 15.80 -21.07 -10.19
CA SER A 120 15.92 -22.46 -9.71
C SER A 120 16.33 -23.47 -10.79
N GLY A 121 16.30 -23.05 -12.07
CA GLY A 121 16.72 -23.85 -13.22
C GLY A 121 18.20 -23.70 -13.58
N GLU A 122 18.63 -24.42 -14.62
CA GLU A 122 19.97 -24.32 -15.19
C GLU A 122 20.09 -23.00 -15.96
N LEU A 123 20.95 -22.09 -15.48
CA LEU A 123 21.18 -20.79 -16.10
C LEU A 123 22.22 -20.92 -17.21
N THR A 124 21.90 -20.41 -18.40
CA THR A 124 22.83 -20.36 -19.53
C THR A 124 23.54 -19.02 -19.61
N ALA A 125 24.84 -19.03 -19.93
CA ALA A 125 25.57 -17.80 -20.21
C ALA A 125 24.93 -17.03 -21.38
N GLY A 126 24.84 -15.70 -21.25
CA GLY A 126 24.11 -14.82 -22.16
C GLY A 126 22.60 -14.70 -21.92
N GLN A 127 22.05 -15.39 -20.92
CA GLN A 127 20.64 -15.27 -20.55
C GLN A 127 20.37 -13.96 -19.79
N GLN A 128 19.32 -13.25 -20.18
CA GLN A 128 18.82 -12.10 -19.41
C GLN A 128 18.00 -12.57 -18.21
N VAL A 129 18.31 -12.04 -17.03
CA VAL A 129 17.59 -12.29 -15.77
C VAL A 129 17.00 -10.98 -15.24
N THR A 130 15.75 -11.05 -14.78
CA THR A 130 15.07 -9.96 -14.10
C THR A 130 15.05 -10.22 -12.61
N LEU A 131 15.72 -9.34 -11.87
CA LEU A 131 15.77 -9.32 -10.42
C LEU A 131 14.77 -8.28 -9.90
N VAL A 132 14.00 -8.69 -8.90
CA VAL A 132 12.97 -7.86 -8.28
C VAL A 132 13.44 -7.50 -6.88
N ALA A 133 13.29 -6.22 -6.50
CA ALA A 133 13.52 -5.80 -5.13
C ALA A 133 12.32 -6.20 -4.25
N ASP A 134 12.56 -7.02 -3.23
CA ASP A 134 11.54 -7.34 -2.23
C ASP A 134 11.47 -6.22 -1.20
N VAL A 135 10.29 -5.60 -1.05
CA VAL A 135 10.07 -4.54 -0.07
C VAL A 135 9.60 -5.18 1.24
N GLY A 136 10.42 -5.11 2.29
CA GLY A 136 10.07 -5.65 3.60
C GLY A 136 9.02 -4.84 4.37
N MET A 137 8.39 -5.49 5.35
CA MET A 137 7.47 -4.90 6.33
C MET A 137 8.21 -4.01 7.35
N GLY A 138 8.82 -2.93 6.87
CA GLY A 138 9.59 -1.98 7.69
C GLY A 138 8.81 -0.71 8.05
N ALA A 139 9.55 0.36 8.34
CA ALA A 139 9.00 1.65 8.75
C ALA A 139 8.01 2.26 7.73
N GLY A 140 8.11 1.90 6.44
CA GLY A 140 7.17 2.35 5.41
C GLY A 140 5.70 1.97 5.68
N LEU A 141 5.44 0.90 6.44
CA LEU A 141 4.07 0.53 6.87
C LEU A 141 3.40 1.62 7.73
N LEU A 142 4.18 2.46 8.39
CA LEU A 142 3.69 3.51 9.28
C LEU A 142 3.33 4.81 8.54
N VAL A 143 3.71 4.95 7.27
CA VAL A 143 3.46 6.18 6.50
C VAL A 143 1.97 6.36 6.24
N ALA A 144 1.29 5.34 5.71
CA ALA A 144 -0.15 5.38 5.46
C ALA A 144 -0.99 5.70 6.72
N PRO A 145 -0.82 5.01 7.87
CA PRO A 145 -1.57 5.34 9.08
C PRO A 145 -1.22 6.71 9.65
N ALA A 146 0.05 7.15 9.59
CA ALA A 146 0.42 8.50 10.03
C ALA A 146 -0.31 9.58 9.20
N CYS A 147 -0.30 9.45 7.88
CA CYS A 147 -1.01 10.37 6.98
C CYS A 147 -2.53 10.32 7.21
N ALA A 148 -3.10 9.13 7.37
CA ALA A 148 -4.54 8.97 7.64
C ALA A 148 -4.96 9.65 8.95
N LEU A 149 -4.18 9.46 10.02
CA LEU A 149 -4.45 10.08 11.32
C LEU A 149 -4.36 11.61 11.26
N VAL A 150 -3.31 12.15 10.64
CA VAL A 150 -3.13 13.60 10.48
C VAL A 150 -4.27 14.21 9.67
N VAL A 151 -4.67 13.59 8.56
CA VAL A 151 -5.76 14.09 7.72
C VAL A 151 -7.09 13.99 8.43
N TYR A 152 -7.40 12.88 9.08
CA TYR A 152 -8.63 12.74 9.84
C TYR A 152 -8.71 13.79 10.95
N TRP A 153 -7.60 13.99 11.69
CA TRP A 153 -7.51 14.99 12.74
C TRP A 153 -7.70 16.41 12.19
N ALA A 154 -7.08 16.76 11.07
CA ALA A 154 -7.29 18.03 10.41
C ALA A 154 -8.76 18.22 9.99
N CYS A 155 -9.38 17.20 9.39
CA CYS A 155 -10.81 17.26 9.05
C CYS A 155 -11.71 17.47 10.27
N ALA A 156 -11.38 16.85 11.40
CA ALA A 156 -12.11 17.03 12.66
C ALA A 156 -11.93 18.46 13.22
N LEU A 157 -10.71 19.01 13.17
CA LEU A 157 -10.40 20.37 13.66
C LEU A 157 -11.11 21.46 12.86
N PHE A 158 -11.24 21.28 11.55
CA PHE A 158 -11.85 22.27 10.66
C PHE A 158 -13.35 22.03 10.38
N SER A 159 -13.95 20.99 10.96
CA SER A 159 -15.41 20.81 10.88
C SER A 159 -16.11 21.68 11.92
N SER A 160 -17.19 22.37 11.52
CA SER A 160 -18.03 23.14 12.43
C SER A 160 -18.68 22.25 13.50
N ASP A 161 -18.95 22.80 14.70
CA ASP A 161 -19.58 22.05 15.80
C ASP A 161 -20.91 21.40 15.39
N GLU A 162 -21.69 22.02 14.49
CA GLU A 162 -22.91 21.42 13.89
C GLU A 162 -22.68 20.09 13.14
N ALA A 163 -21.44 19.78 12.75
CA ALA A 163 -21.07 18.54 12.08
C ALA A 163 -20.79 17.38 13.06
N PHE A 164 -20.54 17.70 14.34
CA PHE A 164 -20.45 16.78 15.48
C PHE A 164 -21.75 16.76 16.30
N GLU A 165 -22.49 17.87 16.32
CA GLU A 165 -23.82 18.00 16.91
C GLU A 165 -24.90 17.58 15.91
N ARG A 166 -25.15 16.28 15.80
CA ARG A 166 -26.49 15.82 15.44
C ARG A 166 -27.07 14.98 16.57
N THR A 167 -27.86 15.69 17.38
CA THR A 167 -29.19 15.31 17.88
C THR A 167 -29.36 13.84 18.23
N THR A 168 -29.32 13.58 19.54
CA THR A 168 -30.17 12.58 20.21
C THR A 168 -31.49 12.33 19.50
#